data_AF-A0A8E0IDG5-F1
#
_entry.id   AF-A0A8E0IDG5-F1
#
_cell.length_a   1.000
_cell.length_b   1.000
_cell.length_c   1.000
_cell.angle_alpha   90.00
_cell.angle_beta   90.00
_cell.angle_gamma   90.00
#
_symmetry.space_group_name_H-M   'P 1'
#
loop_
_entity.id
_entity.type
_entity.pdbx_description
1 polymer ?
#
loop_
_entity_poly.entity_id
_entity_poly.type
_entity_poly.pdbx_seq_one_letter_code
_entity_poly.pdbx_strand_id
1 'polypeptide(L)'
;FENLYLIFLLFLANSVVSYFFTYKRSLITADQKAYIVSLNDFLFLLVTNVFQIVFLILTSNFIVYLIIQIISTIASNITISIIADRRYPYIKEKDVQKLDAGSVKEIKRNVIGNVSSKIGGQIVMGTDNILISAFVNLSAVGLYSNYTLIVNAIQNVCTQITNSITASIGNYAAERDAQSSYVLFKRHFLLTTH
;
A
#
# COMPACT_ATOMS: atom_id res chain seq x y z
N PHE A 1 0.87 -2.59 -31.94
CA PHE A 1 -0.15 -3.13 -31.02
C PHE A 1 0.31 -4.41 -30.29
N GLU A 2 1.10 -5.30 -30.91
CA GLU A 2 1.56 -6.56 -30.25
C GLU A 2 2.35 -6.36 -28.95
N ASN A 3 3.22 -5.35 -28.86
CA ASN A 3 3.94 -5.04 -27.62
C ASN A 3 3.04 -4.47 -26.51
N LEU A 4 1.87 -3.90 -26.84
CA LEU A 4 0.99 -3.28 -25.85
C LEU A 4 0.32 -4.33 -24.97
N TYR A 5 -0.12 -5.44 -25.57
CA TYR A 5 -0.67 -6.58 -24.84
C TYR A 5 0.39 -7.23 -23.94
N LEU A 6 1.63 -7.37 -24.44
CA LEU A 6 2.74 -7.90 -23.65
C LEU A 6 3.07 -6.99 -22.46
N ILE A 7 3.16 -5.68 -22.68
CA ILE A 7 3.39 -4.69 -21.61
C ILE A 7 2.27 -4.76 -20.57
N PHE A 8 1.01 -4.83 -21.01
CA PHE A 8 -0.13 -5.00 -20.11
C PHE A 8 -0.02 -6.29 -19.28
N LEU A 9 0.31 -7.42 -19.91
CA LEU A 9 0.50 -8.69 -19.21
C LEU A 9 1.65 -8.63 -18.19
N LEU A 10 2.74 -7.91 -18.50
CA LEU A 10 3.85 -7.72 -17.57
C LEU A 10 3.43 -6.85 -16.36
N PHE A 11 2.65 -5.79 -16.57
CA PHE A 11 2.08 -5.01 -15.47
C PHE A 11 1.12 -5.84 -14.60
N LEU A 12 0.28 -6.67 -15.24
CA LEU A 12 -0.61 -7.57 -14.55
C LEU A 12 0.18 -8.61 -13.74
N ALA A 13 1.23 -9.19 -14.33
CA ALA A 13 2.10 -10.15 -13.66
C ALA A 13 2.77 -9.52 -12.44
N ASN A 14 3.33 -8.31 -12.57
CA ASN A 14 3.92 -7.58 -11.44
C ASN A 14 2.89 -7.37 -10.32
N SER A 15 1.67 -6.98 -10.68
CA SER A 15 0.56 -6.81 -9.72
C SER A 15 0.24 -8.12 -9.00
N VAL A 16 0.05 -9.23 -9.72
CA VAL A 16 -0.26 -10.54 -9.14
C VAL A 16 0.84 -10.98 -8.17
N VAL A 17 2.09 -10.88 -8.60
CA VAL A 17 3.27 -11.26 -7.81
C VAL A 17 3.46 -10.37 -6.59
N SER A 18 3.07 -9.10 -6.65
CA SER A 18 3.13 -8.19 -5.49
C SER A 18 2.25 -8.65 -4.32
N TYR A 19 1.16 -9.38 -4.59
CA TYR A 19 0.29 -9.95 -3.55
C TYR A 19 0.85 -11.22 -2.90
N PHE A 20 1.84 -11.86 -3.50
CA PHE A 20 2.45 -13.03 -2.91
C PHE A 20 3.14 -12.66 -1.59
N PHE A 21 2.88 -13.46 -0.56
CA PHE A 21 3.41 -13.27 0.80
C PHE A 21 2.97 -11.99 1.52
N THR A 22 1.99 -11.24 1.00
CA THR A 22 1.50 -10.01 1.64
C THR A 22 0.93 -10.23 3.04
N TYR A 23 0.37 -11.41 3.35
CA TYR A 23 -0.08 -11.73 4.72
C TYR A 23 1.07 -11.65 5.75
N LYS A 24 2.31 -12.01 5.36
CA LYS A 24 3.49 -11.89 6.22
C LYS A 24 3.89 -10.44 6.46
N ARG A 25 3.76 -9.59 5.42
CA ARG A 25 3.89 -8.12 5.56
C ARG A 25 2.86 -7.58 6.54
N SER A 26 1.59 -7.97 6.38
CA SER A 26 0.51 -7.54 7.27
C SER A 26 0.75 -7.95 8.72
N LEU A 27 1.33 -9.12 8.97
CA LEU A 27 1.69 -9.56 10.32
C LEU A 27 2.74 -8.65 10.97
N ILE A 28 3.83 -8.34 10.25
CA ILE A 28 4.88 -7.42 10.73
C ILE A 28 4.29 -6.03 11.02
N THR A 29 3.41 -5.54 10.14
CA THR A 29 2.75 -4.24 10.30
C THR A 29 1.79 -4.23 11.50
N ALA A 30 1.04 -5.32 11.71
CA ALA A 30 0.15 -5.46 12.86
C ALA A 30 0.92 -5.49 14.19
N ASP A 31 2.13 -6.05 14.20
CA ASP A 31 3.07 -6.02 15.34
C ASP A 31 3.85 -4.68 15.46
N GLN A 32 3.30 -3.60 14.90
CA GLN A 32 3.83 -2.23 14.93
C GLN A 32 5.27 -2.07 14.41
N LYS A 33 5.79 -3.06 13.67
CA LYS A 33 7.14 -3.08 13.09
C LYS A 33 7.14 -2.73 11.61
N ALA A 34 6.17 -1.92 11.18
CA ALA A 34 6.01 -1.47 9.80
C ALA A 34 7.30 -0.85 9.23
N TYR A 35 8.16 -0.25 10.07
CA TYR A 35 9.45 0.30 9.67
C TYR A 35 10.36 -0.70 8.93
N ILE A 36 10.25 -2.01 9.23
CA ILE A 36 11.03 -3.06 8.57
C ILE A 36 10.55 -3.27 7.14
N VAL A 37 9.23 -3.29 6.97
CA VAL A 37 8.58 -3.38 5.66
C VAL A 37 8.95 -2.15 4.84
N SER A 38 8.84 -0.95 5.42
CA SER A 38 9.19 0.31 4.77
C SER A 38 10.66 0.40 4.37
N LEU A 39 11.59 -0.02 5.24
CA LEU A 39 13.03 0.01 4.95
C LEU A 39 13.38 -0.95 3.83
N ASN A 40 12.82 -2.17 3.84
CA ASN A 40 12.98 -3.12 2.75
C ASN A 40 12.47 -2.55 1.43
N ASP A 41 11.25 -1.99 1.42
CA ASP A 41 10.65 -1.43 0.21
C ASP A 41 11.46 -0.24 -0.32
N PHE A 42 11.97 0.61 0.57
CA PHE A 42 12.83 1.72 0.20
C PHE A 42 14.15 1.27 -0.43
N LEU A 43 14.82 0.28 0.17
CA LEU A 43 16.07 -0.27 -0.39
C LEU A 43 15.84 -0.87 -1.78
N PHE A 44 14.81 -1.70 -1.93
CA PHE A 44 14.48 -2.28 -3.24
C PHE A 44 14.05 -1.22 -4.24
N LEU A 45 13.33 -0.18 -3.83
CA LEU A 45 12.97 0.95 -4.71
C LEU A 45 14.22 1.65 -5.24
N LEU A 46 15.18 2.01 -4.37
CA LEU A 46 16.42 2.66 -4.78
C LEU A 46 17.22 1.79 -5.75
N VAL A 47 17.44 0.52 -5.39
CA VAL A 47 18.19 -0.43 -6.22
C VAL A 47 17.51 -0.62 -7.58
N THR A 48 16.20 -0.81 -7.58
CA THR A 48 15.41 -0.98 -8.82
C THR A 48 15.52 0.24 -9.71
N ASN A 49 15.37 1.45 -9.16
CA ASN A 49 15.46 2.69 -9.93
C ASN A 49 16.84 2.85 -10.57
N VAL A 50 17.92 2.56 -9.83
CA VAL A 50 19.29 2.60 -10.37
C VAL A 50 19.44 1.62 -11.53
N PHE A 51 19.03 0.37 -11.36
CA PHE A 51 19.10 -0.63 -12.43
C PHE A 51 18.24 -0.23 -13.63
N GLN A 52 17.02 0.24 -13.41
CA GLN A 52 16.13 0.67 -14.46
C GLN A 52 16.72 1.82 -15.28
N ILE A 53 17.31 2.83 -14.64
CA ILE A 53 17.96 3.96 -15.33
C ILE A 53 19.14 3.45 -16.17
N VAL A 54 20.02 2.62 -15.60
CA VAL A 54 21.19 2.08 -16.30
C VAL A 54 20.76 1.28 -17.53
N PHE A 55 19.84 0.33 -17.37
CA PHE A 55 19.39 -0.52 -18.48
C PHE A 55 18.57 0.26 -19.51
N LEU A 56 17.81 1.26 -19.11
CA LEU A 56 17.05 2.09 -20.06
C LEU A 56 17.99 2.91 -20.95
N ILE A 57 19.08 3.46 -20.40
CA ILE A 57 20.09 4.20 -21.18
C ILE A 57 20.82 3.26 -22.15
N LEU A 58 21.19 2.04 -21.70
CA LEU A 58 21.97 1.09 -22.51
C LEU A 58 21.14 0.41 -23.60
N THR A 59 19.92 0.01 -23.30
CA THR A 59 19.10 -0.84 -24.20
C THR A 59 17.97 -0.07 -24.89
N SER A 60 17.56 1.09 -24.35
CA SER A 60 16.34 1.81 -24.75
C SER A 60 15.09 0.93 -24.81
N ASN A 61 15.07 -0.19 -24.08
CA ASN A 61 14.02 -1.19 -24.16
C ASN A 61 13.16 -1.20 -22.89
N PHE A 62 11.90 -0.80 -23.06
CA PHE A 62 10.93 -0.73 -21.97
C PHE A 62 10.52 -2.11 -21.42
N ILE A 63 10.63 -3.19 -22.18
CA ILE A 63 10.32 -4.54 -21.69
C ILE A 63 11.34 -4.96 -20.61
N VAL A 64 12.62 -4.63 -20.81
CA VAL A 64 13.69 -4.90 -19.83
C VAL A 64 13.41 -4.15 -18.53
N TYR A 65 12.95 -2.90 -18.63
CA TYR A 65 12.53 -2.11 -17.47
C TYR A 65 11.44 -2.81 -16.63
N LEU A 66 10.43 -3.40 -17.28
CA LEU A 66 9.34 -4.12 -16.62
C LEU A 66 9.81 -5.44 -16.01
N ILE A 67 10.73 -6.15 -16.68
CA ILE A 67 11.31 -7.39 -16.14
C ILE A 67 12.10 -7.10 -14.87
N ILE A 68 12.93 -6.05 -14.85
CA ILE A 68 13.66 -5.62 -13.65
C ILE A 68 12.67 -5.30 -12.52
N GLN A 69 11.57 -4.60 -12.83
CA GLN A 69 10.53 -4.29 -11.84
C GLN A 69 9.94 -5.57 -11.21
N ILE A 70 9.56 -6.55 -12.03
CA ILE A 70 8.99 -7.83 -11.55
C ILE A 70 9.98 -8.57 -10.65
N ILE A 71 11.24 -8.70 -11.10
CA ILE A 71 12.28 -9.40 -10.33
C ILE A 71 12.49 -8.72 -8.97
N SER A 72 12.56 -7.39 -8.94
CA SER A 72 12.70 -6.64 -7.71
C SER A 72 11.50 -6.81 -6.77
N THR A 73 10.27 -6.82 -7.31
CA THR A 73 9.05 -7.09 -6.52
C THR A 73 9.12 -8.47 -5.87
N ILE A 74 9.52 -9.49 -6.63
CA ILE A 74 9.70 -10.87 -6.12
C ILE A 74 10.75 -10.88 -5.01
N ALA A 75 11.93 -10.32 -5.27
CA ALA A 75 13.05 -10.31 -4.32
C ALA A 75 12.70 -9.57 -3.02
N SER A 76 11.99 -8.44 -3.13
CA SER A 76 11.47 -7.69 -1.99
C SER A 76 10.49 -8.51 -1.15
N ASN A 77 9.54 -9.18 -1.81
CA ASN A 77 8.56 -10.04 -1.12
C ASN A 77 9.21 -11.29 -0.48
N ILE A 78 10.19 -11.90 -1.13
CA ILE A 78 10.97 -13.02 -0.57
C ILE A 78 11.76 -12.56 0.67
N THR A 79 12.43 -11.41 0.60
CA THR A 79 13.23 -10.88 1.71
C THR A 79 12.35 -10.66 2.95
N ILE A 80 11.19 -10.02 2.80
CA ILE A 80 10.23 -9.87 3.89
C ILE A 80 9.69 -11.21 4.37
N SER A 81 9.39 -12.14 3.46
CA SER A 81 8.92 -13.47 3.81
C SER A 81 9.91 -14.23 4.71
N ILE A 82 11.22 -14.13 4.41
CA ILE A 82 12.30 -14.71 5.23
C ILE A 82 12.39 -14.02 6.59
N ILE A 83 12.28 -12.69 6.64
CA ILE A 83 12.31 -11.93 7.91
C ILE A 83 11.13 -12.33 8.80
N ALA A 84 9.92 -12.39 8.23
CA ALA A 84 8.72 -12.81 8.96
C ALA A 84 8.85 -14.25 9.48
N ASP A 85 9.34 -15.17 8.65
CA ASP A 85 9.53 -16.57 9.02
C ASP A 85 10.53 -16.76 10.17
N ARG A 86 11.58 -15.95 10.22
CA ARG A 86 12.55 -15.99 11.32
C ARG A 86 12.01 -15.37 12.60
N ARG A 87 11.23 -14.28 12.48
CA ARG A 87 10.73 -13.51 13.63
C ARG A 87 9.50 -14.11 14.27
N TYR A 88 8.68 -14.79 13.47
CA TYR A 88 7.45 -15.44 13.90
C TYR A 88 7.54 -16.93 13.50
N PRO A 89 8.27 -17.78 14.24
CA PRO A 89 8.34 -19.21 13.90
C PRO A 89 6.96 -19.89 13.95
N TYR A 90 6.07 -19.38 14.81
CA TYR A 90 4.74 -19.91 15.07
C TYR A 90 3.78 -19.84 13.86
N ILE A 91 4.01 -18.98 12.86
CA ILE A 91 3.20 -19.01 11.62
C ILE A 91 3.44 -20.26 10.77
N LYS A 92 4.45 -21.07 11.09
CA LYS A 92 4.70 -22.37 10.44
C LYS A 92 4.08 -23.54 11.21
N GLU A 93 3.60 -23.30 12.42
CA GLU A 93 2.93 -24.31 13.22
C GLU A 93 1.59 -24.65 12.56
N LYS A 94 1.32 -25.96 12.44
CA LYS A 94 0.11 -26.48 11.80
C LYS A 94 -1.02 -26.74 12.81
N ASP A 95 -0.71 -26.68 14.10
CA ASP A 95 -1.68 -26.90 15.16
C ASP A 95 -2.30 -25.56 15.54
N VAL A 96 -3.34 -25.17 14.80
CA VAL A 96 -3.99 -23.86 14.95
C VAL A 96 -5.41 -24.07 15.45
N GLN A 97 -5.73 -23.51 16.61
CA GLN A 97 -7.11 -23.44 17.07
C GLN A 97 -7.92 -22.53 16.13
N LYS A 98 -9.11 -23.00 15.72
CA LYS A 98 -10.00 -22.20 14.90
C LYS A 98 -10.52 -21.01 15.71
N LEU A 99 -10.46 -19.83 15.10
CA LEU A 99 -11.14 -18.63 15.61
C LEU A 99 -12.64 -18.89 15.78
N ASP A 100 -13.24 -18.29 16.81
CA ASP A 100 -14.67 -18.36 17.00
C ASP A 100 -15.43 -17.72 15.82
N ALA A 101 -16.64 -18.20 15.57
CA ALA A 101 -17.44 -17.76 14.43
C ALA A 101 -17.81 -16.26 14.48
N GLY A 102 -17.89 -15.66 15.68
CA GLY A 102 -18.14 -14.24 15.88
C GLY A 102 -16.96 -13.38 15.43
N SER A 103 -15.74 -13.71 15.88
CA SER A 103 -14.50 -13.04 15.49
C SER A 103 -14.28 -13.11 13.98
N VAL A 104 -14.52 -14.28 13.36
CA VAL A 104 -14.42 -14.43 11.88
C VAL A 104 -15.44 -13.54 11.17
N LYS A 105 -16.68 -13.46 11.66
CA LYS A 105 -17.73 -12.61 11.09
C LYS A 105 -17.38 -11.13 11.19
N GLU A 106 -16.80 -10.70 12.31
CA GLU A 106 -16.36 -9.31 12.50
C GLU A 106 -15.21 -8.95 11.55
N ILE A 107 -14.17 -9.80 11.47
CA ILE A 107 -13.06 -9.61 10.54
C ILE A 107 -13.59 -9.50 9.11
N LYS A 108 -14.50 -10.41 8.70
CA LYS A 108 -15.11 -10.39 7.37
C LYS A 108 -15.85 -9.08 7.09
N ARG A 109 -16.66 -8.60 8.04
CA ARG A 109 -17.37 -7.32 7.91
C ARG A 109 -16.40 -6.15 7.73
N ASN A 110 -15.34 -6.09 8.52
CA ASN A 110 -14.37 -5.01 8.48
C ASN A 110 -13.55 -5.05 7.17
N VAL A 111 -13.17 -6.23 6.70
CA VAL A 111 -12.47 -6.41 5.41
C VAL A 111 -13.36 -5.95 4.25
N ILE A 112 -14.63 -6.37 4.22
CA ILE A 112 -15.57 -5.94 3.16
C ILE A 112 -15.74 -4.41 3.20
N GLY A 113 -15.96 -3.83 4.38
CA GLY A 113 -16.07 -2.38 4.53
C GLY A 113 -14.84 -1.62 4.01
N ASN A 114 -13.64 -2.10 4.32
CA ASN A 114 -12.39 -1.49 3.84
C ASN A 114 -12.24 -1.63 2.31
N VAL A 115 -12.55 -2.79 1.74
CA VAL A 115 -12.54 -3.01 0.28
C VAL A 115 -13.53 -2.08 -0.41
N SER A 116 -14.77 -2.00 0.06
CA SER A 116 -15.80 -1.12 -0.49
C SER A 116 -15.39 0.35 -0.44
N SER A 117 -14.81 0.81 0.68
CA SER A 117 -14.32 2.17 0.83
C SER A 117 -13.18 2.48 -0.14
N LYS A 118 -12.21 1.56 -0.30
CA LYS A 118 -11.11 1.73 -1.27
C LYS A 118 -11.60 1.79 -2.71
N ILE A 119 -12.51 0.90 -3.11
CA ILE A 119 -13.08 0.90 -4.46
C ILE A 119 -13.84 2.21 -4.72
N GLY A 120 -14.68 2.64 -3.78
CA GLY A 120 -15.40 3.91 -3.88
C GLY A 120 -14.45 5.10 -4.08
N GLY A 121 -13.38 5.18 -3.29
CA GLY A 121 -12.36 6.22 -3.44
C GLY A 121 -11.68 6.23 -4.81
N GLN A 122 -11.31 5.06 -5.34
CA GLN A 122 -10.69 4.97 -6.67
C GLN A 122 -11.64 5.35 -7.80
N ILE A 123 -12.93 4.99 -7.69
CA ILE A 123 -13.94 5.38 -8.68
C ILE A 123 -14.11 6.90 -8.70
N VAL A 124 -14.21 7.54 -7.54
CA VAL A 124 -14.37 9.00 -7.44
C VAL A 124 -13.17 9.71 -8.06
N MET A 125 -11.94 9.34 -7.68
CA MET A 125 -10.73 9.98 -8.22
C MET A 125 -10.51 9.69 -9.72
N GLY A 126 -10.85 8.48 -10.18
CA GLY A 126 -10.71 8.09 -11.59
C GLY A 126 -11.70 8.80 -12.52
N THR A 127 -12.91 9.09 -12.03
CA THR A 127 -13.98 9.74 -12.80
C THR A 127 -13.59 11.16 -13.19
N ASP A 128 -12.98 11.94 -12.30
CA ASP A 128 -12.56 13.33 -12.58
C ASP A 128 -11.57 13.40 -13.75
N ASN A 129 -10.57 12.52 -13.79
CA ASN A 129 -9.60 12.46 -14.88
C ASN A 129 -10.25 12.11 -16.23
N ILE A 130 -11.24 11.19 -16.23
CA ILE A 130 -11.98 10.80 -17.44
C ILE A 130 -12.87 11.95 -17.91
N LEU A 131 -13.58 12.62 -17.00
CA LEU A 131 -14.45 13.74 -17.32
C LEU A 131 -13.66 14.94 -17.87
N ILE A 132 -12.53 15.29 -17.26
CA ILE A 132 -11.65 16.37 -17.77
C ILE A 132 -11.11 16.01 -19.16
N SER A 133 -10.69 14.76 -19.36
CA SER A 133 -10.25 14.26 -20.67
C SER A 133 -11.34 14.33 -21.74
N ALA A 134 -12.61 14.11 -21.36
CA ALA A 134 -13.74 14.12 -22.28
C ALA A 134 -14.19 15.55 -22.67
N PHE A 135 -14.03 16.53 -21.78
CA PHE A 135 -14.62 17.87 -21.96
C PHE A 135 -13.63 19.00 -22.32
N VAL A 136 -12.32 18.90 -22.03
CA VAL A 136 -11.42 20.09 -22.07
C VAL A 136 -10.22 19.96 -23.03
N ASN A 137 -9.80 18.74 -23.40
CA ASN A 137 -8.56 18.32 -24.12
C ASN A 137 -7.49 17.67 -23.23
N LEU A 138 -6.74 16.75 -23.85
CA LEU A 138 -5.66 15.96 -23.22
C LEU A 138 -4.58 16.83 -22.54
N SER A 139 -4.30 18.03 -23.07
CA SER A 139 -3.31 18.95 -22.51
C SER A 139 -3.70 19.51 -21.13
N ALA A 140 -4.99 19.70 -20.87
CA ALA A 140 -5.48 20.15 -19.57
C ALA A 140 -5.36 19.05 -18.50
N VAL A 141 -5.49 17.78 -18.89
CA VAL A 141 -5.26 16.61 -18.03
C VAL A 141 -3.80 16.55 -17.58
N GLY A 142 -2.85 16.86 -18.47
CA GLY A 142 -1.43 16.89 -18.12
C GLY A 142 -1.10 17.94 -17.05
N LEU A 143 -1.66 19.15 -17.16
CA LEU A 143 -1.51 20.20 -16.15
C LEU A 143 -2.18 19.81 -14.83
N TYR A 144 -3.40 19.27 -14.88
CA TYR A 144 -4.09 18.79 -13.69
C TYR A 144 -3.28 17.70 -12.98
N SER A 145 -2.79 16.69 -13.70
CA SER A 145 -1.98 15.61 -13.13
C SER A 145 -0.71 16.10 -12.42
N ASN A 146 -0.04 17.13 -12.95
CA ASN A 146 1.12 17.73 -12.29
C ASN A 146 0.74 18.44 -10.99
N TYR A 147 -0.41 19.14 -10.97
CA TYR A 147 -0.93 19.74 -9.75
C TYR A 147 -1.34 18.69 -8.72
N THR A 148 -2.06 17.63 -9.14
CA THR A 148 -2.45 16.54 -8.24
C THR A 148 -1.24 15.82 -7.66
N LEU A 149 -0.13 15.70 -8.42
CA LEU A 149 1.12 15.13 -7.92
C LEU A 149 1.65 15.88 -6.69
N ILE A 150 1.69 17.22 -6.76
CA ILE A 150 2.14 18.07 -5.65
C ILE A 150 1.20 17.98 -4.46
N VAL A 151 -0.11 18.06 -4.70
CA VAL A 151 -1.15 17.94 -3.66
C VAL A 151 -1.04 16.59 -2.94
N ASN A 152 -0.91 15.49 -3.70
CA ASN A 152 -0.76 14.14 -3.14
C ASN A 152 0.53 14.01 -2.31
N ALA A 153 1.63 14.65 -2.73
CA ALA A 153 2.87 14.64 -1.96
C ALA A 153 2.69 15.27 -0.58
N ILE A 154 2.01 16.43 -0.51
CA ILE A 154 1.69 17.11 0.76
C ILE A 154 0.73 16.26 1.60
N GLN A 155 -0.31 15.71 0.98
CA GLN A 155 -1.31 14.88 1.68
C GLN A 155 -0.71 13.60 2.25
N ASN A 156 0.28 12.99 1.57
CA ASN A 156 1.00 11.82 2.09
C ASN A 156 1.77 12.14 3.38
N VAL A 157 2.37 13.33 3.49
CA VAL A 157 3.05 13.78 4.72
C VAL A 157 2.03 13.95 5.85
N CYS A 158 0.92 14.65 5.60
CA CYS A 158 -0.15 14.83 6.58
C CYS A 158 -0.71 13.48 7.06
N THR A 159 -0.91 12.53 6.13
CA THR A 159 -1.43 11.20 6.43
C THR A 159 -0.48 10.40 7.34
N GLN A 160 0.84 10.49 7.16
CA GLN A 160 1.80 9.82 8.05
C GLN A 160 1.73 10.35 9.49
N ILE A 161 1.54 11.65 9.66
CA ILE A 161 1.36 12.28 10.98
C ILE A 161 0.08 11.75 11.63
N THR A 162 -1.04 11.76 10.91
CA THR A 162 -2.34 11.25 11.39
C THR A 162 -2.28 9.76 11.76
N ASN A 163 -1.63 8.93 10.95
CA ASN A 163 -1.49 7.50 11.23
C ASN A 163 -0.68 7.24 12.51
N SER A 164 0.39 8.01 12.74
CA SER A 164 1.21 7.90 13.95
C SER A 164 0.42 8.27 15.21
N ILE A 165 -0.41 9.31 15.12
CA ILE A 165 -1.29 9.73 16.22
C ILE A 165 -2.39 8.68 16.45
N THR A 166 -3.04 8.18 15.40
CA THR A 166 -4.07 7.13 15.51
C THR A 166 -3.53 5.86 16.16
N ALA A 167 -2.33 5.41 15.80
CA ALA A 167 -1.67 4.28 16.44
C ALA A 167 -1.37 4.53 17.93
N SER A 168 -0.95 5.76 18.26
CA SER A 168 -0.70 6.18 19.64
C SER A 168 -1.99 6.19 20.48
N ILE A 169 -3.11 6.65 19.92
CA ILE A 169 -4.43 6.61 20.55
C ILE A 169 -4.92 5.17 20.75
N GLY A 170 -4.72 4.29 19.76
CA GLY A 170 -5.08 2.87 19.86
C GLY A 170 -4.35 2.15 20.99
N ASN A 171 -3.03 2.37 21.11
CA ASN A 171 -2.23 1.85 22.23
C ASN A 171 -2.70 2.44 23.57
N TYR A 172 -2.91 3.76 23.63
CA TYR A 172 -3.40 4.43 24.84
C TYR A 172 -4.79 3.94 25.28
N ALA A 173 -5.66 3.62 24.32
CA ALA A 173 -7.00 3.07 24.58
C ALA A 173 -6.98 1.63 25.12
N ALA A 174 -5.93 0.86 24.84
CA ALA A 174 -5.77 -0.49 25.37
C ALA A 174 -5.22 -0.51 26.81
N GLU A 175 -4.50 0.54 27.24
CA GLU A 175 -3.85 0.62 28.57
C GLU A 175 -4.65 1.41 29.64
N ARG A 176 -5.65 2.22 29.28
CA ARG A 176 -6.36 3.15 30.20
C ARG A 176 -7.89 3.17 29.99
N ASP A 177 -8.61 3.72 30.98
CA ASP A 177 -10.07 3.84 31.04
C ASP A 177 -10.71 4.50 29.78
N ALA A 178 -11.80 3.91 29.28
CA ALA A 178 -12.39 4.17 27.97
C ALA A 178 -12.83 5.63 27.74
N GLN A 179 -13.18 6.34 28.82
CA GLN A 179 -13.65 7.72 28.78
C GLN A 179 -12.56 8.69 28.28
N SER A 180 -11.31 8.46 28.71
CA SER A 180 -10.18 9.35 28.40
C SER A 180 -9.72 9.18 26.94
N SER A 181 -9.74 7.94 26.46
CA SER A 181 -9.40 7.56 25.09
C SER A 181 -10.42 8.09 24.07
N TYR A 182 -11.70 8.14 24.45
CA TYR A 182 -12.75 8.73 23.62
C TYR A 182 -12.59 10.25 23.44
N VAL A 183 -12.20 10.99 24.48
CA VAL A 183 -11.94 12.43 24.39
C VAL A 183 -10.74 12.72 23.48
N LEU A 184 -9.69 11.90 23.56
CA LEU A 184 -8.50 12.04 22.72
C LEU A 184 -8.82 11.71 21.25
N PHE A 185 -9.60 10.66 20.99
CA PHE A 185 -10.11 10.33 19.66
C PHE A 185 -10.93 11.48 19.06
N LYS A 186 -11.87 12.06 19.83
CA LYS A 186 -12.70 13.19 19.35
C LYS A 186 -11.86 14.41 18.97
N ARG A 187 -10.84 14.74 19.77
CA ARG A 187 -9.91 15.83 19.47
C ARG A 187 -9.12 15.56 18.19
N HIS A 188 -8.67 14.33 17.98
CA HIS A 188 -7.94 13.95 16.77
C HIS A 188 -8.84 13.97 15.52
N PHE A 189 -10.08 13.46 15.64
CA PHE A 189 -11.05 13.44 14.56
C PHE A 189 -11.39 14.87 14.08
N LEU A 190 -11.57 15.82 15.01
CA LEU A 190 -11.83 17.22 14.66
C LEU A 190 -10.67 17.89 13.92
N LEU A 191 -9.42 17.51 14.20
CA LEU A 191 -8.24 18.04 13.51
C LEU A 191 -8.01 17.41 12.12
N THR A 192 -8.61 16.25 11.85
CA THR A 192 -8.41 15.50 10.60
C THR A 192 -9.54 15.74 9.60
N THR A 193 -10.70 16.24 10.05
CA THR A 193 -11.92 16.43 9.23
C THR A 193 -12.07 17.87 8.71
N HIS A 194 -11.11 18.76 9.00
CA HIS A 194 -11.02 20.13 8.48
C HIS A 194 -9.76 20.29 7.64
#